data_AF-A0A2A2QMM1-F1
#
_entry.id   AF-A0A2A2QMM1-F1
#
_cell.length_a   1.000
_cell.length_b   1.000
_cell.length_c   1.000
_cell.angle_alpha   90.00
_cell.angle_beta   90.00
_cell.angle_gamma   90.00
#
_symmetry.space_group_name_H-M   'P 1'
#
loop_
_entity.id
_entity.type
_entity.pdbx_description
1 polymer ?
#
loop_
_entity_poly.entity_id
_entity_poly.type
_entity_poly.pdbx_seq_one_letter_code
_entity_poly.pdbx_strand_id
1 'polypeptide(L)'
;GHDNGGEWDGVTGTIADNANNSAPIIYNATFIGSGTTALVGNDKGNNAIFLDDRFKGKVYNSVFDDYKEDLIESTGDGQGSGIMFAHNTVGRFGGGAYTGSNASNLTFLNSNVAGSADSTFFDASGSPINGNSNGGVNPQFRAYSRDAGLELVEIDPRPASGSPLLSSSLQAGAPVAAAYRGAFGSENWAAGWTKLSFAGILKGEAPTSGAAPFADADGDGISDTLEGTSALTALGFSAGVNNVSPTNLFNSIYTTSSILDLVAPNQVMVQKSGGNVTLSLELFRSTNLQVFTPAPVLDATFPATEPAEFYRIEVPNAQ
;
A
#
# COMPACT_ATOMS: atom_id res chain seq x y z
N GLY A 1 16.25 4.06 -13.03
CA GLY A 1 17.14 4.28 -11.87
C GLY A 1 16.63 3.45 -10.73
N HIS A 2 17.52 2.98 -9.86
CA HIS A 2 17.12 2.51 -8.54
C HIS A 2 17.05 3.72 -7.60
N ASP A 3 16.05 3.73 -6.73
CA ASP A 3 15.71 4.84 -5.82
C ASP A 3 15.69 4.33 -4.36
N ASN A 4 15.39 5.20 -3.41
CA ASN A 4 15.33 4.95 -1.98
C ASN A 4 14.21 3.98 -1.57
N GLY A 5 14.39 3.31 -0.42
CA GLY A 5 13.37 2.46 0.20
C GLY A 5 12.14 3.24 0.71
N GLY A 6 12.33 4.53 0.97
CA GLY A 6 11.26 5.50 1.21
C GLY A 6 11.78 6.93 1.25
N GLU A 7 11.01 7.85 0.66
CA GLU A 7 11.21 9.30 0.76
C GLU A 7 10.18 9.86 1.75
N TRP A 8 10.66 10.33 2.90
CA TRP A 8 9.82 10.69 4.03
C TRP A 8 9.94 12.18 4.32
N ASP A 9 8.88 12.89 3.95
CA ASP A 9 8.74 14.33 4.03
C ASP A 9 7.83 14.70 5.23
N GLY A 10 8.21 15.76 5.96
CA GLY A 10 7.38 16.34 6.99
C GLY A 10 6.29 17.30 6.48
N VAL A 11 6.66 18.39 5.82
CA VAL A 11 5.80 19.51 5.35
C VAL A 11 6.48 20.24 4.19
N THR A 12 5.95 21.34 3.67
CA THR A 12 6.73 22.14 2.70
C THR A 12 7.99 22.76 3.37
N GLY A 13 9.17 22.66 2.74
CA GLY A 13 10.48 23.19 3.19
C GLY A 13 10.66 24.69 3.47
N THR A 14 9.58 25.41 3.82
CA THR A 14 9.64 26.76 4.44
C THR A 14 9.01 26.78 5.84
N ILE A 15 8.38 25.68 6.26
CA ILE A 15 7.61 25.60 7.51
C ILE A 15 8.50 24.99 8.61
N ALA A 16 8.74 25.75 9.68
CA ALA A 16 9.51 25.31 10.84
C ALA A 16 8.93 24.04 11.50
N ASP A 17 9.74 23.33 12.29
CA ASP A 17 9.30 22.14 13.03
C ASP A 17 8.12 22.50 13.95
N ASN A 18 6.96 21.93 13.68
CA ASN A 18 5.73 22.17 14.43
C ASN A 18 4.85 20.92 14.48
N ALA A 19 3.61 21.09 14.97
CA ALA A 19 2.67 19.99 15.17
C ALA A 19 2.07 19.42 13.87
N ASN A 20 2.17 20.14 12.75
CA ASN A 20 1.60 19.75 11.47
C ASN A 20 2.56 18.92 10.61
N ASN A 21 3.81 18.74 11.04
CA ASN A 21 4.75 17.86 10.33
C ASN A 21 4.32 16.40 10.41
N SER A 22 4.52 15.68 9.30
CA SER A 22 4.25 14.25 9.18
C SER A 22 4.97 13.49 10.30
N ALA A 23 4.17 12.79 11.12
CA ALA A 23 4.63 12.03 12.28
C ALA A 23 4.00 10.63 12.34
N PRO A 24 4.08 9.82 11.26
CA PRO A 24 3.51 8.48 11.26
C PRO A 24 4.24 7.57 12.25
N ILE A 25 3.55 6.54 12.72
CA ILE A 25 4.17 5.48 13.50
C ILE A 25 4.08 4.19 12.68
N ILE A 26 5.24 3.64 12.35
CA ILE A 26 5.40 2.45 11.51
C ILE A 26 5.89 1.32 12.42
N TYR A 27 5.27 0.16 12.28
CA TYR A 27 5.62 -1.06 13.02
C TYR A 27 5.77 -2.22 12.05
N ASN A 28 6.65 -3.16 12.37
CA ASN A 28 6.72 -4.47 11.72
C ASN A 28 6.83 -4.35 10.18
N ALA A 29 7.66 -3.44 9.67
CA ALA A 29 7.86 -3.28 8.23
C ALA A 29 9.13 -4.00 7.78
N THR A 30 9.17 -4.47 6.53
CA THR A 30 10.37 -5.05 5.93
C THR A 30 10.66 -4.31 4.62
N PHE A 31 11.79 -3.61 4.58
CA PHE A 31 12.30 -2.85 3.44
C PHE A 31 13.50 -3.59 2.85
N ILE A 32 13.40 -4.00 1.59
CA ILE A 32 14.48 -4.66 0.86
C ILE A 32 14.86 -3.77 -0.31
N GLY A 33 16.11 -3.33 -0.35
CA GLY A 33 16.62 -2.45 -1.39
C GLY A 33 16.88 -3.18 -2.70
N SER A 34 17.60 -2.51 -3.59
CA SER A 34 17.88 -3.02 -4.94
C SER A 34 19.19 -3.82 -5.05
N GLY A 35 19.92 -4.01 -3.95
CA GLY A 35 21.20 -4.71 -3.95
C GLY A 35 22.33 -3.84 -3.44
N THR A 36 23.17 -4.36 -2.56
CA THR A 36 24.42 -3.67 -2.12
C THR A 36 25.41 -3.37 -3.25
N THR A 37 25.23 -3.99 -4.41
CA THR A 37 26.08 -3.79 -5.60
C THR A 37 25.33 -3.13 -6.75
N ALA A 38 24.06 -2.75 -6.55
CA ALA A 38 23.22 -2.18 -7.59
C ALA A 38 23.84 -0.92 -8.23
N LEU A 39 23.44 -0.65 -9.46
CA LEU A 39 23.77 0.61 -10.11
C LEU A 39 22.99 1.75 -9.43
N VAL A 40 23.62 2.89 -9.23
CA VAL A 40 22.93 4.09 -8.73
C VAL A 40 22.28 4.82 -9.90
N GLY A 41 21.02 5.23 -9.72
CA GLY A 41 20.34 6.12 -10.68
C GLY A 41 20.87 7.56 -10.59
N ASN A 42 20.44 8.41 -11.53
CA ASN A 42 20.73 9.86 -11.51
C ASN A 42 19.79 10.65 -10.57
N ASP A 43 18.71 10.02 -10.08
CA ASP A 43 17.70 10.63 -9.24
C ASP A 43 17.80 10.05 -7.83
N LYS A 44 18.27 10.87 -6.88
CA LYS A 44 18.18 10.74 -5.41
C LYS A 44 18.72 9.49 -4.69
N GLY A 45 19.53 8.66 -5.32
CA GLY A 45 20.31 7.63 -4.61
C GLY A 45 19.55 6.32 -4.36
N ASN A 46 20.08 5.48 -3.48
CA ASN A 46 19.63 4.10 -3.23
C ASN A 46 19.87 3.76 -1.75
N ASN A 47 19.29 4.61 -0.91
CA ASN A 47 19.33 4.53 0.55
C ASN A 47 18.10 3.80 1.07
N ALA A 48 18.15 3.30 2.31
CA ALA A 48 16.95 2.73 2.92
C ALA A 48 15.89 3.80 3.21
N ILE A 49 16.31 4.98 3.70
CA ILE A 49 15.42 6.10 4.01
C ILE A 49 16.06 7.39 3.50
N PHE A 50 15.27 8.21 2.83
CA PHE A 50 15.59 9.61 2.55
C PHE A 50 14.67 10.51 3.37
N LEU A 51 15.23 11.32 4.26
CA LEU A 51 14.48 12.22 5.16
C LEU A 51 14.58 13.66 4.68
N ASP A 52 13.43 14.32 4.56
CA ASP A 52 13.37 15.75 4.25
C ASP A 52 12.32 16.49 5.08
N ASP A 53 12.39 17.83 5.04
CA ASP A 53 11.32 18.74 5.42
C ASP A 53 10.72 18.50 6.82
N ARG A 54 11.62 18.19 7.74
CA ARG A 54 11.36 18.01 9.18
C ARG A 54 10.38 16.88 9.47
N PHE A 55 10.53 15.73 8.80
CA PHE A 55 9.82 14.50 9.13
C PHE A 55 10.02 14.06 10.60
N LYS A 56 8.95 13.58 11.27
CA LYS A 56 8.91 13.25 12.71
C LYS A 56 8.42 11.83 13.01
N GLY A 57 8.43 10.96 12.01
CA GLY A 57 7.89 9.62 12.18
C GLY A 57 8.70 8.75 13.13
N LYS A 58 8.09 7.65 13.53
CA LYS A 58 8.70 6.66 14.42
C LYS A 58 8.60 5.30 13.79
N VAL A 59 9.68 4.52 13.83
CA VAL A 59 9.74 3.21 13.20
C VAL A 59 10.24 2.18 14.20
N TYR A 60 9.40 1.17 14.41
CA TYR A 60 9.61 0.13 15.38
C TYR A 60 9.58 -1.24 14.70
N ASN A 61 10.37 -2.17 15.25
CA ASN A 61 10.35 -3.57 14.85
C ASN A 61 10.53 -3.86 13.34
N SER A 62 11.24 -3.01 12.62
CA SER A 62 11.32 -3.08 11.17
C SER A 62 12.66 -3.61 10.71
N VAL A 63 12.73 -4.08 9.47
CA VAL A 63 13.95 -4.60 8.84
C VAL A 63 14.29 -3.71 7.66
N PHE A 64 15.55 -3.30 7.56
CA PHE A 64 16.11 -2.59 6.41
C PHE A 64 17.29 -3.39 5.89
N ASP A 65 17.24 -3.93 4.68
CA ASP A 65 18.30 -4.77 4.13
C ASP A 65 18.54 -4.49 2.65
N ASP A 66 19.80 -4.64 2.24
CA ASP A 66 20.23 -4.76 0.85
C ASP A 66 20.09 -3.51 -0.03
N TYR A 67 20.59 -2.39 0.49
CA TYR A 67 20.67 -1.11 -0.23
C TYR A 67 22.08 -0.84 -0.73
N LYS A 68 22.21 -0.11 -1.83
CA LYS A 68 23.51 0.24 -2.41
C LYS A 68 24.24 1.31 -1.59
N GLU A 69 23.51 2.27 -1.05
CA GLU A 69 24.08 3.45 -0.38
C GLU A 69 23.86 3.35 1.12
N ASP A 70 23.20 4.34 1.73
CA ASP A 70 23.16 4.53 3.17
C ASP A 70 21.87 4.00 3.83
N LEU A 71 21.91 3.79 5.15
CA LEU A 71 20.71 3.51 5.95
C LEU A 71 19.76 4.71 5.97
N ILE A 72 20.30 5.92 6.15
CA ILE A 72 19.54 7.16 6.13
C ILE A 72 20.34 8.23 5.40
N GLU A 73 19.74 8.82 4.37
CA GLU A 73 20.14 10.11 3.83
C GLU A 73 19.18 11.18 4.32
N SER A 74 19.66 12.40 4.54
CA SER A 74 18.79 13.54 4.80
C SER A 74 19.32 14.80 4.16
N THR A 75 18.41 15.54 3.53
CA THR A 75 18.71 16.80 2.84
C THR A 75 17.78 17.91 3.32
N GLY A 76 17.91 19.08 2.69
CA GLY A 76 17.00 20.21 2.89
C GLY A 76 17.00 20.72 4.33
N ASP A 77 15.80 20.82 4.91
CA ASP A 77 15.57 21.29 6.27
C ASP A 77 15.88 20.25 7.35
N GLY A 78 16.31 19.05 6.93
CA GLY A 78 16.64 17.93 7.79
C GLY A 78 15.41 17.30 8.43
N GLN A 79 15.64 16.55 9.50
CA GLN A 79 14.60 15.89 10.28
C GLN A 79 13.90 16.80 11.31
N GLY A 80 12.69 16.40 11.72
CA GLY A 80 11.94 17.07 12.77
C GLY A 80 12.18 16.48 14.16
N SER A 81 11.68 17.15 15.19
CA SER A 81 11.79 16.68 16.57
C SER A 81 11.04 15.38 16.84
N GLY A 82 11.57 14.55 17.74
CA GLY A 82 10.87 13.38 18.25
C GLY A 82 10.86 12.15 17.34
N ILE A 83 11.71 12.15 16.31
CA ILE A 83 11.99 10.95 15.51
C ILE A 83 12.48 9.81 16.42
N MET A 84 12.13 8.58 16.09
CA MET A 84 12.56 7.41 16.87
C MET A 84 12.64 6.18 15.99
N PHE A 85 13.81 5.55 15.96
CA PHE A 85 14.00 4.23 15.40
C PHE A 85 14.41 3.27 16.52
N ALA A 86 13.57 2.26 16.80
CA ALA A 86 13.86 1.33 17.88
C ALA A 86 13.52 -0.11 17.50
N HIS A 87 14.31 -1.05 17.99
CA HIS A 87 14.14 -2.47 17.75
C HIS A 87 14.10 -2.87 16.27
N ASN A 88 14.81 -2.13 15.42
CA ASN A 88 14.94 -2.44 14.00
C ASN A 88 16.15 -3.35 13.73
N THR A 89 16.09 -4.15 12.69
CA THR A 89 17.24 -4.88 12.14
C THR A 89 17.85 -4.09 11.01
N VAL A 90 19.15 -3.85 11.11
CA VAL A 90 19.96 -3.15 10.10
C VAL A 90 20.78 -4.18 9.34
N GLY A 91 20.39 -4.44 8.11
CA GLY A 91 20.96 -5.42 7.20
C GLY A 91 22.17 -4.89 6.43
N ARG A 92 22.27 -5.30 5.18
CA ARG A 92 23.45 -5.11 4.31
C ARG A 92 23.35 -3.81 3.52
N PHE A 93 24.46 -3.05 3.46
CA PHE A 93 24.57 -1.79 2.74
C PHE A 93 25.87 -1.74 1.92
N GLY A 94 25.84 -1.11 0.75
CA GLY A 94 26.89 -1.20 -0.29
C GLY A 94 27.93 -0.08 -0.34
N GLY A 95 27.76 1.02 0.40
CA GLY A 95 28.57 2.25 0.29
C GLY A 95 30.05 2.17 0.72
N GLY A 96 30.59 1.00 1.11
CA GLY A 96 31.95 0.87 1.66
C GLY A 96 32.13 -0.34 2.59
N ALA A 97 33.37 -0.82 2.74
CA ALA A 97 33.68 -2.05 3.49
C ALA A 97 33.47 -1.90 5.01
N TYR A 98 32.77 -2.88 5.58
CA TYR A 98 32.38 -2.95 6.98
C TYR A 98 33.55 -3.40 7.88
N THR A 99 34.32 -2.46 8.44
CA THR A 99 35.25 -2.75 9.55
C THR A 99 35.38 -1.58 10.53
N GLY A 100 35.09 -1.82 11.82
CA GLY A 100 35.39 -0.89 12.92
C GLY A 100 34.25 0.05 13.34
N SER A 101 34.50 0.87 14.38
CA SER A 101 33.51 1.68 15.13
C SER A 101 32.90 2.89 14.38
N ASN A 102 33.13 3.03 13.08
CA ASN A 102 32.56 4.11 12.27
C ASN A 102 32.47 3.69 10.78
N ALA A 103 31.65 2.68 10.50
CA ALA A 103 31.45 2.14 9.15
C ALA A 103 30.51 3.07 8.35
N SER A 104 31.07 3.72 7.33
CA SER A 104 30.59 4.92 6.62
C SER A 104 29.28 4.86 5.84
N ASN A 105 28.44 3.82 5.99
CA ASN A 105 27.16 3.69 5.26
C ASN A 105 25.98 3.29 6.17
N LEU A 106 26.24 3.21 7.48
CA LEU A 106 25.21 3.33 8.51
C LEU A 106 25.10 4.77 9.02
N THR A 107 25.93 5.65 8.48
CA THR A 107 26.08 7.05 8.86
C THR A 107 25.36 7.93 7.86
N PHE A 108 24.35 8.62 8.34
CA PHE A 108 23.89 9.92 7.86
C PHE A 108 25.10 10.78 7.49
N LEU A 109 25.15 11.26 6.26
CA LEU A 109 26.10 12.28 5.81
C LEU A 109 25.77 13.66 6.42
N ASN A 110 25.51 13.76 7.73
CA ASN A 110 25.52 15.02 8.49
C ASN A 110 25.47 14.77 10.01
N SER A 111 26.66 14.51 10.58
CA SER A 111 27.04 14.96 11.92
C SER A 111 26.43 14.24 13.14
N ASN A 112 27.31 13.98 14.12
CA ASN A 112 27.00 13.61 15.50
C ASN A 112 26.18 14.71 16.24
N VAL A 113 24.97 15.02 15.78
CA VAL A 113 24.06 15.97 16.42
C VAL A 113 23.08 15.18 17.27
N ALA A 114 23.05 15.50 18.57
CA ALA A 114 22.03 15.01 19.48
C ALA A 114 20.64 15.30 18.89
N GLY A 115 19.87 14.24 18.62
CA GLY A 115 18.54 14.33 18.04
C GLY A 115 18.43 13.78 16.62
N SER A 116 19.54 13.59 15.88
CA SER A 116 19.53 12.99 14.52
C SER A 116 18.95 11.57 14.47
N ALA A 117 18.44 11.14 13.33
CA ALA A 117 17.79 9.86 13.12
C ALA A 117 18.75 8.71 13.43
N ASP A 118 20.00 8.86 12.99
CA ASP A 118 21.14 8.02 13.35
C ASP A 118 21.35 7.89 14.85
N SER A 119 21.26 9.00 15.59
CA SER A 119 21.39 8.98 17.05
C SER A 119 20.32 8.15 17.75
N THR A 120 19.31 7.65 17.02
CA THR A 120 18.33 6.70 17.54
C THR A 120 18.61 5.26 17.12
N PHE A 121 19.38 5.03 16.05
CA PHE A 121 19.89 3.72 15.67
C PHE A 121 21.16 3.34 16.44
N PHE A 122 22.13 4.26 16.47
CA PHE A 122 23.46 4.08 17.03
C PHE A 122 23.83 5.26 17.95
N ASP A 123 24.65 5.00 18.96
CA ASP A 123 25.27 6.08 19.74
C ASP A 123 26.47 6.69 19.01
N ALA A 124 27.08 7.71 19.61
CA ALA A 124 28.26 8.40 19.05
C ALA A 124 29.51 7.50 18.91
N SER A 125 29.50 6.29 19.49
CA SER A 125 30.55 5.29 19.32
C SER A 125 30.25 4.27 18.22
N GLY A 126 29.10 4.41 17.55
CA GLY A 126 28.61 3.48 16.54
C GLY A 126 27.97 2.22 17.12
N SER A 127 27.74 2.16 18.44
CA SER A 127 27.09 1.01 19.07
C SER A 127 25.58 1.11 18.92
N PRO A 128 24.86 0.02 18.61
CA PRO A 128 23.41 0.09 18.44
C PRO A 128 22.72 0.41 19.77
N ILE A 129 21.74 1.30 19.72
CA ILE A 129 20.92 1.71 20.86
C ILE A 129 19.44 1.45 20.59
N ASN A 130 18.58 1.69 21.58
CA ASN A 130 17.12 1.50 21.47
C ASN A 130 16.71 0.09 20.99
N GLY A 131 17.54 -0.91 21.27
CA GLY A 131 17.31 -2.30 20.87
C GLY A 131 17.47 -2.58 19.37
N ASN A 132 18.02 -1.65 18.59
CA ASN A 132 18.39 -1.89 17.20
C ASN A 132 19.52 -2.94 17.12
N SER A 133 19.70 -3.57 15.96
CA SER A 133 20.83 -4.47 15.73
C SER A 133 22.09 -3.69 15.32
N ASN A 134 23.25 -4.35 15.37
CA ASN A 134 24.40 -3.90 14.59
C ASN A 134 24.01 -3.82 13.11
N GLY A 135 24.66 -2.96 12.32
CA GLY A 135 24.50 -3.03 10.86
C GLY A 135 25.21 -4.25 10.27
N GLY A 136 24.86 -4.60 9.03
CA GLY A 136 25.39 -5.78 8.35
C GLY A 136 24.77 -7.11 8.81
N VAL A 137 23.73 -7.08 9.66
CA VAL A 137 23.08 -8.29 10.15
C VAL A 137 22.27 -8.92 9.02
N ASN A 138 22.74 -10.06 8.52
CA ASN A 138 21.98 -10.82 7.52
C ASN A 138 20.64 -11.27 8.12
N PRO A 139 19.49 -10.83 7.57
CA PRO A 139 18.18 -11.23 8.07
C PRO A 139 17.91 -12.75 7.98
N GLN A 140 18.65 -13.48 7.15
CA GLN A 140 18.45 -14.91 6.88
C GLN A 140 17.00 -15.21 6.47
N PHE A 141 16.57 -14.58 5.37
CA PHE A 141 15.32 -14.93 4.68
C PHE A 141 15.37 -16.38 4.19
N ARG A 142 14.21 -17.03 4.10
CA ARG A 142 14.10 -18.45 3.67
C ARG A 142 14.59 -18.67 2.24
N ALA A 143 14.36 -17.71 1.37
CA ALA A 143 14.91 -17.64 0.04
C ALA A 143 15.22 -16.18 -0.29
N TYR A 144 16.34 -15.94 -0.95
CA TYR A 144 16.76 -14.62 -1.38
C TYR A 144 17.84 -14.80 -2.44
N SER A 145 17.57 -14.40 -3.68
CA SER A 145 18.58 -14.41 -4.74
C SER A 145 18.35 -13.31 -5.77
N ARG A 146 19.45 -12.87 -6.37
CA ARG A 146 19.50 -11.91 -7.46
C ARG A 146 20.18 -12.54 -8.67
N ASP A 147 19.86 -12.08 -9.86
CA ASP A 147 20.54 -12.49 -11.08
C ASP A 147 21.88 -11.76 -11.28
N ALA A 148 22.53 -12.02 -12.42
CA ALA A 148 23.79 -11.37 -12.79
C ALA A 148 23.65 -9.85 -13.07
N GLY A 149 22.44 -9.38 -13.35
CA GLY A 149 22.08 -7.96 -13.46
C GLY A 149 21.72 -7.33 -12.12
N LEU A 150 21.81 -8.09 -11.03
CA LEU A 150 21.45 -7.70 -9.66
C LEU A 150 19.95 -7.45 -9.47
N GLU A 151 19.11 -7.93 -10.39
CA GLU A 151 17.65 -7.89 -10.22
C GLU A 151 17.21 -9.00 -9.27
N LEU A 152 16.23 -8.71 -8.42
CA LEU A 152 15.67 -9.69 -7.49
C LEU A 152 14.89 -10.74 -8.30
N VAL A 153 15.35 -11.99 -8.29
CA VAL A 153 14.70 -13.10 -9.02
C VAL A 153 14.04 -14.10 -8.09
N GLU A 154 14.37 -14.07 -6.79
CA GLU A 154 13.76 -14.93 -5.79
C GLU A 154 13.72 -14.27 -4.41
N ILE A 155 12.59 -14.35 -3.74
CA ILE A 155 12.46 -13.94 -2.33
C ILE A 155 11.38 -14.75 -1.61
N ASP A 156 11.70 -15.37 -0.47
CA ASP A 156 10.74 -15.75 0.57
C ASP A 156 11.13 -14.95 1.82
N PRO A 157 10.45 -13.82 2.10
CA PRO A 157 10.89 -12.83 3.08
C PRO A 157 10.68 -13.27 4.52
N ARG A 158 10.12 -14.47 4.74
CA ARG A 158 10.00 -15.04 6.08
C ARG A 158 11.38 -15.38 6.64
N PRO A 159 11.60 -15.23 7.96
CA PRO A 159 12.80 -15.71 8.61
C PRO A 159 12.98 -17.24 8.46
N ALA A 160 14.20 -17.65 8.12
CA ALA A 160 14.64 -19.02 8.19
C ALA A 160 14.84 -19.47 9.65
N SER A 161 14.92 -20.79 9.87
CA SER A 161 15.30 -21.32 11.18
C SER A 161 16.69 -20.80 11.57
N GLY A 162 16.82 -20.28 12.80
CA GLY A 162 18.06 -19.65 13.27
C GLY A 162 18.25 -18.18 12.87
N SER A 163 17.31 -17.60 12.12
CA SER A 163 17.35 -16.19 11.73
C SER A 163 17.47 -15.26 12.95
N PRO A 164 18.32 -14.21 12.88
CA PRO A 164 18.38 -13.19 13.92
C PRO A 164 17.08 -12.38 14.04
N LEU A 165 16.17 -12.47 13.07
CA LEU A 165 14.85 -11.85 13.18
C LEU A 165 13.95 -12.57 14.20
N LEU A 166 14.25 -13.83 14.54
CA LEU A 166 13.46 -14.64 15.49
C LEU A 166 13.89 -14.45 16.95
N SER A 167 14.94 -13.66 17.22
CA SER A 167 15.54 -13.54 18.55
C SER A 167 15.08 -12.33 19.35
N SER A 168 13.96 -11.68 18.98
CA SER A 168 13.46 -10.53 19.75
C SER A 168 11.97 -10.61 20.04
N SER A 169 11.62 -10.44 21.31
CA SER A 169 10.29 -10.05 21.76
C SER A 169 10.18 -8.53 21.70
N LEU A 170 9.22 -7.98 20.96
CA LEU A 170 8.87 -6.57 21.09
C LEU A 170 7.63 -6.34 21.95
N GLN A 171 7.62 -5.19 22.62
CA GLN A 171 6.49 -4.68 23.38
C GLN A 171 5.37 -4.18 22.45
N ALA A 172 4.13 -4.26 22.96
CA ALA A 172 2.90 -3.93 22.25
C ALA A 172 2.95 -2.53 21.60
N GLY A 173 2.55 -2.46 20.33
CA GLY A 173 2.60 -1.23 19.55
C GLY A 173 1.82 -1.24 18.24
N ALA A 174 1.73 -2.37 17.52
CA ALA A 174 0.75 -2.54 16.44
C ALA A 174 0.62 -3.99 15.94
N PRO A 175 -0.59 -4.40 15.52
CA PRO A 175 -1.77 -4.53 16.37
C PRO A 175 -1.63 -5.65 17.42
N VAL A 176 -0.57 -6.47 17.36
CA VAL A 176 -0.29 -7.57 18.31
C VAL A 176 1.23 -7.66 18.52
N ALA A 177 1.68 -8.08 19.70
CA ALA A 177 3.08 -8.37 19.93
C ALA A 177 3.55 -9.51 19.01
N ALA A 178 4.70 -9.33 18.35
CA ALA A 178 5.33 -10.36 17.53
C ALA A 178 6.62 -10.84 18.21
N ALA A 179 6.89 -12.14 18.08
CA ALA A 179 8.15 -12.77 18.50
C ALA A 179 9.22 -12.73 17.40
N TYR A 180 9.06 -11.82 16.43
CA TYR A 180 9.95 -11.67 15.29
C TYR A 180 10.03 -10.20 14.86
N ARG A 181 11.10 -9.86 14.10
CA ARG A 181 11.28 -8.54 13.48
C ARG A 181 10.81 -8.50 12.04
N GLY A 182 10.27 -7.35 11.64
CA GLY A 182 9.76 -7.09 10.31
C GLY A 182 8.33 -7.57 10.09
N ALA A 183 7.91 -7.57 8.83
CA ALA A 183 6.54 -7.85 8.43
C ALA A 183 6.20 -9.35 8.35
N PHE A 184 7.20 -10.23 8.38
CA PHE A 184 7.05 -11.64 8.08
C PHE A 184 7.49 -12.52 9.24
N GLY A 185 6.55 -13.34 9.72
CA GLY A 185 6.80 -14.39 10.72
C GLY A 185 6.86 -15.76 10.05
N SER A 186 5.99 -16.68 10.46
CA SER A 186 5.84 -17.98 9.80
C SER A 186 5.07 -17.92 8.48
N GLU A 187 4.31 -16.85 8.26
CA GLU A 187 3.37 -16.67 7.15
C GLU A 187 3.91 -15.68 6.11
N ASN A 188 3.64 -15.96 4.82
CA ASN A 188 3.94 -15.06 3.72
C ASN A 188 2.64 -14.44 3.18
N TRP A 189 2.10 -13.46 3.90
CA TRP A 189 0.85 -12.78 3.55
C TRP A 189 0.91 -12.01 2.22
N ALA A 190 2.10 -11.80 1.64
CA ALA A 190 2.28 -11.05 0.39
C ALA A 190 2.09 -11.94 -0.87
N ALA A 191 1.95 -13.24 -0.69
CA ALA A 191 1.75 -14.15 -1.80
C ALA A 191 0.29 -14.13 -2.31
N GLY A 192 0.11 -14.57 -3.56
CA GLY A 192 -1.20 -14.64 -4.20
C GLY A 192 -1.66 -13.33 -4.85
N TRP A 193 -1.31 -12.17 -4.28
CA TRP A 193 -1.87 -10.89 -4.75
C TRP A 193 -0.83 -9.83 -5.13
N THR A 194 0.43 -9.96 -4.70
CA THR A 194 1.46 -8.97 -5.08
C THR A 194 1.99 -9.23 -6.49
N LYS A 195 2.46 -8.16 -7.15
CA LYS A 195 3.15 -8.27 -8.44
C LYS A 195 4.32 -9.26 -8.40
N LEU A 196 5.08 -9.30 -7.30
CA LEU A 196 6.18 -10.24 -7.13
C LEU A 196 5.69 -11.69 -7.07
N SER A 197 4.51 -11.94 -6.48
CA SER A 197 3.89 -13.26 -6.49
C SER A 197 3.45 -13.67 -7.89
N PHE A 198 2.77 -12.80 -8.64
CA PHE A 198 2.34 -13.10 -10.02
C PHE A 198 3.51 -13.26 -10.98
N ALA A 199 4.62 -12.56 -10.75
CA ALA A 199 5.85 -12.71 -11.50
C ALA A 199 6.63 -14.00 -11.12
N GLY A 200 6.19 -14.73 -10.10
CA GLY A 200 6.88 -15.92 -9.59
C GLY A 200 8.21 -15.63 -8.88
N ILE A 201 8.49 -14.36 -8.55
CA ILE A 201 9.69 -13.92 -7.82
C ILE A 201 9.51 -14.17 -6.32
N LEU A 202 8.34 -13.83 -5.78
CA LEU A 202 7.98 -14.16 -4.40
C LEU A 202 7.73 -15.67 -4.28
N LYS A 203 8.46 -16.32 -3.38
CA LYS A 203 8.40 -17.75 -3.04
C LYS A 203 7.82 -17.92 -1.63
N GLY A 204 7.60 -19.18 -1.27
CA GLY A 204 6.86 -19.49 -0.05
C GLY A 204 5.36 -19.40 -0.31
N GLU A 205 4.57 -19.51 0.75
CA GLU A 205 3.13 -19.83 0.66
C GLU A 205 2.38 -18.88 -0.27
N ALA A 206 2.05 -19.29 -1.50
CA ALA A 206 0.73 -18.97 -2.06
C ALA A 206 -0.22 -19.97 -1.41
N PRO A 207 -1.30 -19.53 -0.74
CA PRO A 207 -2.24 -20.45 -0.16
C PRO A 207 -2.78 -21.31 -1.29
N THR A 208 -2.39 -22.58 -1.30
CA THR A 208 -2.99 -23.57 -2.20
C THR A 208 -3.44 -24.81 -1.46
N SER A 209 -3.27 -24.89 -0.12
CA SER A 209 -3.94 -25.90 0.74
C SER A 209 -3.49 -25.83 2.23
N GLY A 210 -3.41 -24.64 2.84
CA GLY A 210 -2.95 -24.51 4.25
C GLY A 210 -4.10 -24.40 5.23
N ALA A 211 -4.08 -25.12 6.35
CA ALA A 211 -5.15 -25.10 7.35
C ALA A 211 -5.46 -23.68 7.88
N ALA A 212 -6.70 -23.48 8.32
CA ALA A 212 -7.20 -22.24 8.91
C ALA A 212 -6.20 -21.59 9.90
N PRO A 213 -6.10 -20.25 9.95
CA PRO A 213 -7.06 -19.28 9.38
C PRO A 213 -6.69 -18.71 8.00
N PHE A 214 -5.70 -19.29 7.31
CA PHE A 214 -5.13 -18.71 6.07
C PHE A 214 -5.29 -19.61 4.84
N ALA A 215 -6.18 -20.61 4.92
CA ALA A 215 -6.66 -21.30 3.73
C ALA A 215 -7.22 -20.26 2.78
N ASP A 216 -6.92 -20.34 1.49
CA ASP A 216 -7.53 -19.55 0.41
C ASP A 216 -7.64 -20.55 -0.74
N ALA A 217 -8.80 -21.20 -0.80
CA ALA A 217 -9.03 -22.37 -1.63
C ALA A 217 -9.17 -22.01 -3.12
N ASP A 218 -9.51 -20.76 -3.42
CA ASP A 218 -9.75 -20.28 -4.78
C ASP A 218 -8.67 -19.33 -5.31
N GLY A 219 -7.72 -18.93 -4.46
CA GLY A 219 -6.53 -18.18 -4.81
C GLY A 219 -6.81 -16.72 -5.15
N ASP A 220 -7.82 -16.10 -4.55
CA ASP A 220 -8.14 -14.68 -4.76
C ASP A 220 -7.34 -13.72 -3.87
N GLY A 221 -6.60 -14.24 -2.89
CA GLY A 221 -5.74 -13.48 -1.98
C GLY A 221 -6.41 -13.08 -0.67
N ILE A 222 -7.64 -13.53 -0.38
CA ILE A 222 -8.32 -13.39 0.91
C ILE A 222 -8.45 -14.79 1.52
N SER A 223 -8.24 -14.93 2.83
CA SER A 223 -8.39 -16.25 3.44
C SER A 223 -9.85 -16.69 3.59
N ASP A 224 -10.13 -17.97 3.36
CA ASP A 224 -11.40 -18.67 3.59
C ASP A 224 -11.99 -18.35 4.97
N THR A 225 -11.14 -18.16 5.99
CA THR A 225 -11.58 -17.81 7.35
C THR A 225 -12.06 -16.37 7.43
N LEU A 226 -11.39 -15.45 6.75
CA LEU A 226 -11.78 -14.05 6.67
C LEU A 226 -13.05 -13.92 5.81
N GLU A 227 -13.12 -14.61 4.68
CA GLU A 227 -14.32 -14.67 3.82
C GLU A 227 -15.53 -15.30 4.51
N GLY A 228 -15.29 -16.28 5.39
CA GLY A 228 -16.30 -16.90 6.24
C GLY A 228 -16.82 -16.00 7.38
N THR A 229 -16.25 -14.80 7.58
CA THR A 229 -16.82 -13.84 8.53
C THR A 229 -18.15 -13.29 8.01
N SER A 230 -19.09 -13.05 8.93
CA SER A 230 -20.40 -12.50 8.57
C SER A 230 -20.31 -11.17 7.82
N ALA A 231 -19.29 -10.35 8.07
CA ALA A 231 -19.08 -9.08 7.38
C ALA A 231 -18.71 -9.27 5.91
N LEU A 232 -17.75 -10.14 5.60
CA LEU A 232 -17.30 -10.39 4.23
C LEU A 232 -18.27 -11.28 3.44
N THR A 233 -18.88 -12.27 4.09
CA THR A 233 -19.99 -13.04 3.50
C THR A 233 -21.16 -12.11 3.13
N ALA A 234 -21.47 -11.09 3.96
CA ALA A 234 -22.49 -10.10 3.61
C ALA A 234 -22.12 -9.20 2.43
N LEU A 235 -20.82 -9.01 2.15
CA LEU A 235 -20.33 -8.32 0.96
C LEU A 235 -20.24 -9.23 -0.28
N GLY A 236 -20.45 -10.54 -0.10
CA GLY A 236 -20.50 -11.55 -1.16
C GLY A 236 -19.19 -12.27 -1.45
N PHE A 237 -18.17 -12.09 -0.59
CA PHE A 237 -16.96 -12.90 -0.62
C PHE A 237 -17.28 -14.36 -0.24
N SER A 238 -16.51 -15.30 -0.77
CA SER A 238 -16.81 -16.72 -0.65
C SER A 238 -15.58 -17.55 -1.00
N ALA A 239 -15.15 -18.36 -0.03
CA ALA A 239 -14.04 -19.32 -0.01
C ALA A 239 -14.03 -20.44 -1.08
N GLY A 240 -14.72 -20.26 -2.21
CA GLY A 240 -14.80 -21.25 -3.27
C GLY A 240 -14.99 -20.63 -4.65
N VAL A 241 -14.88 -19.31 -4.76
CA VAL A 241 -14.95 -18.57 -6.00
C VAL A 241 -13.89 -17.48 -5.98
N ASN A 242 -12.93 -17.56 -6.91
CA ASN A 242 -11.81 -16.62 -7.08
C ASN A 242 -12.23 -15.15 -7.27
N ASN A 243 -13.54 -14.89 -7.38
CA ASN A 243 -14.11 -13.56 -7.42
C ASN A 243 -15.40 -13.55 -6.63
N VAL A 244 -15.76 -12.36 -6.16
CA VAL A 244 -17.05 -12.08 -5.56
C VAL A 244 -18.16 -12.61 -6.48
N SER A 245 -18.89 -13.65 -6.03
CA SER A 245 -19.91 -14.37 -6.82
C SER A 245 -20.90 -13.41 -7.50
N PRO A 246 -21.50 -13.72 -8.66
CA PRO A 246 -22.50 -12.86 -9.33
C PRO A 246 -23.71 -12.45 -8.47
N THR A 247 -23.86 -12.98 -7.25
CA THR A 247 -24.87 -12.57 -6.26
C THR A 247 -24.36 -11.58 -5.21
N ASN A 248 -23.18 -10.99 -5.40
CA ASN A 248 -22.54 -10.15 -4.40
C ASN A 248 -23.11 -8.73 -4.30
N LEU A 249 -22.79 -8.04 -3.21
CA LEU A 249 -23.25 -6.67 -2.98
C LEU A 249 -22.61 -5.67 -3.95
N PHE A 250 -21.43 -5.95 -4.54
CA PHE A 250 -20.80 -5.10 -5.56
C PHE A 250 -21.52 -5.12 -6.91
N ASN A 251 -22.22 -6.21 -7.25
CA ASN A 251 -23.19 -6.25 -8.34
C ASN A 251 -24.38 -5.33 -8.04
N SER A 252 -24.63 -5.01 -6.77
CA SER A 252 -25.62 -4.01 -6.36
C SER A 252 -25.08 -2.56 -6.36
N ILE A 253 -23.76 -2.37 -6.17
CA ILE A 253 -23.08 -1.06 -6.29
C ILE A 253 -23.00 -0.61 -7.77
N TYR A 254 -23.09 -1.57 -8.71
CA TYR A 254 -23.22 -1.33 -10.15
C TYR A 254 -24.53 -1.90 -10.71
N THR A 255 -25.62 -1.80 -9.97
CA THR A 255 -26.94 -1.92 -10.60
C THR A 255 -27.14 -0.78 -11.59
N THR A 256 -27.93 -0.99 -12.65
CA THR A 256 -28.35 0.13 -13.51
C THR A 256 -29.06 1.24 -12.74
N SER A 257 -29.59 0.93 -11.55
CA SER A 257 -30.11 1.89 -10.57
C SER A 257 -29.04 2.79 -9.93
N SER A 258 -27.81 2.32 -9.74
CA SER A 258 -26.72 3.07 -9.09
C SER A 258 -25.87 3.89 -10.07
N ILE A 259 -25.89 3.56 -11.36
CA ILE A 259 -25.32 4.40 -12.44
C ILE A 259 -26.20 5.61 -12.76
N LEU A 260 -27.49 5.61 -12.35
CA LEU A 260 -28.39 6.73 -12.56
C LEU A 260 -28.03 7.99 -11.74
N ASP A 261 -27.20 7.87 -10.71
CA ASP A 261 -26.81 9.00 -9.85
C ASP A 261 -25.55 9.75 -10.32
N LEU A 262 -24.81 9.23 -11.32
CA LEU A 262 -23.68 9.96 -11.92
C LEU A 262 -24.09 10.61 -13.24
N VAL A 263 -25.22 11.30 -13.20
CA VAL A 263 -25.75 12.02 -14.35
C VAL A 263 -26.29 13.33 -13.79
N ALA A 264 -25.66 14.43 -14.21
CA ALA A 264 -25.96 15.79 -13.77
C ALA A 264 -27.49 16.08 -13.74
N PRO A 265 -27.96 17.02 -12.91
CA PRO A 265 -29.38 17.38 -12.88
C PRO A 265 -29.86 17.66 -14.31
N ASN A 266 -30.87 16.89 -14.76
CA ASN A 266 -31.58 16.96 -16.06
C ASN A 266 -31.14 16.01 -17.20
N GLN A 267 -30.52 14.87 -16.92
CA GLN A 267 -30.30 13.83 -17.93
C GLN A 267 -31.02 12.53 -17.53
N VAL A 268 -31.99 12.08 -18.36
CA VAL A 268 -32.71 10.81 -18.17
C VAL A 268 -32.05 9.75 -19.05
N MET A 269 -31.36 8.80 -18.42
CA MET A 269 -30.87 7.60 -19.10
C MET A 269 -31.98 6.54 -19.10
N VAL A 270 -32.49 6.16 -20.28
CA VAL A 270 -33.54 5.13 -20.42
C VAL A 270 -32.93 3.81 -20.90
N GLN A 271 -33.09 2.75 -20.11
CA GLN A 271 -32.64 1.40 -20.45
C GLN A 271 -33.77 0.58 -21.10
N LYS A 272 -33.38 -0.23 -22.10
CA LYS A 272 -34.21 -1.14 -22.89
C LYS A 272 -35.13 -2.07 -22.06
N SER A 273 -36.38 -2.21 -22.49
CA SER A 273 -37.29 -3.30 -22.09
C SER A 273 -37.86 -3.97 -23.36
N GLY A 274 -37.33 -5.15 -23.73
CA GLY A 274 -37.77 -5.86 -24.94
C GLY A 274 -37.19 -5.29 -26.25
N GLY A 275 -37.90 -5.45 -27.38
CA GLY A 275 -37.43 -5.03 -28.70
C GLY A 275 -37.55 -3.52 -29.01
N ASN A 276 -38.32 -2.79 -28.19
CA ASN A 276 -38.58 -1.35 -28.37
C ASN A 276 -38.04 -0.56 -27.17
N VAL A 277 -37.78 0.73 -27.39
CA VAL A 277 -37.51 1.72 -26.35
C VAL A 277 -38.74 2.63 -26.26
N THR A 278 -39.21 2.90 -25.04
CA THR A 278 -40.25 3.89 -24.76
C THR A 278 -39.66 5.00 -23.91
N LEU A 279 -39.68 6.22 -24.43
CA LEU A 279 -39.37 7.44 -23.68
C LEU A 279 -40.68 8.02 -23.14
N SER A 280 -40.81 8.10 -21.82
CA SER A 280 -41.97 8.71 -21.16
C SER A 280 -41.55 10.02 -20.50
N LEU A 281 -42.12 11.13 -20.96
CA LEU A 281 -41.93 12.45 -20.37
C LEU A 281 -43.17 12.86 -19.59
N GLU A 282 -43.05 13.01 -18.27
CA GLU A 282 -44.12 13.58 -17.46
C GLU A 282 -44.34 15.04 -17.87
N LEU A 283 -45.58 15.36 -18.24
CA LEU A 283 -45.98 16.71 -18.55
C LEU A 283 -46.79 17.28 -17.39
N PHE A 284 -46.64 18.58 -17.17
CA PHE A 284 -47.47 19.32 -16.25
C PHE A 284 -48.04 20.54 -16.96
N ARG A 285 -49.31 20.85 -16.67
CA ARG A 285 -50.00 22.03 -17.19
C ARG A 285 -50.35 22.96 -16.05
N SER A 286 -50.33 24.25 -16.33
CA SER A 286 -50.75 25.28 -15.40
C SER A 286 -51.54 26.37 -16.12
N THR A 287 -52.45 27.01 -15.39
CA THR A 287 -53.15 28.23 -15.85
C THR A 287 -52.44 29.51 -15.41
N ASN A 288 -51.38 29.40 -14.60
CA ASN A 288 -50.51 30.50 -14.17
C ASN A 288 -49.04 30.00 -14.01
N LEU A 289 -48.10 30.83 -13.58
CA LEU A 289 -46.71 30.39 -13.42
C LEU A 289 -46.39 29.78 -12.04
N GLN A 290 -47.40 29.59 -11.19
CA GLN A 290 -47.22 29.24 -9.77
C GLN A 290 -47.65 27.81 -9.43
N VAL A 291 -48.65 27.24 -10.12
CA VAL A 291 -49.22 25.93 -9.75
C VAL A 291 -49.37 25.00 -10.96
N PHE A 292 -48.41 24.09 -11.11
CA PHE A 292 -48.44 23.06 -12.15
C PHE A 292 -49.19 21.81 -11.67
N THR A 293 -50.06 21.27 -12.51
CA THR A 293 -50.82 20.03 -12.26
C THR A 293 -50.45 18.99 -13.30
N PRO A 294 -50.47 17.68 -12.97
CA PRO A 294 -50.15 16.63 -13.94
C PRO A 294 -51.00 16.75 -15.21
N ALA A 295 -50.34 16.57 -16.35
CA ALA A 295 -50.93 16.44 -17.68
C ALA A 295 -50.68 15.02 -18.21
N PRO A 296 -51.37 14.60 -19.29
CA PRO A 296 -51.07 13.32 -19.94
C PRO A 296 -49.58 13.21 -20.30
N VAL A 297 -49.00 12.05 -20.02
CA VAL A 297 -47.60 11.74 -20.34
C VAL A 297 -47.38 11.79 -21.85
N LEU A 298 -46.25 12.35 -22.28
CA LEU A 298 -45.81 12.24 -23.66
C LEU A 298 -44.94 10.99 -23.80
N ASP A 299 -45.48 9.98 -24.49
CA ASP A 299 -44.78 8.74 -24.80
C ASP A 299 -44.29 8.73 -26.25
N ALA A 300 -43.03 8.36 -26.45
CA ALA A 300 -42.46 8.03 -27.75
C ALA A 300 -41.90 6.61 -27.72
N THR A 301 -42.49 5.71 -28.50
CA THR A 301 -42.01 4.34 -28.65
C THR A 301 -41.41 4.14 -30.03
N PHE A 302 -40.20 3.62 -30.09
CA PHE A 302 -39.52 3.28 -31.34
C PHE A 302 -38.74 1.96 -31.19
N PRO A 303 -38.49 1.23 -32.30
CA PRO A 303 -37.67 0.02 -32.28
C PRO A 303 -36.23 0.37 -31.92
N ALA A 304 -35.58 -0.46 -31.10
CA ALA A 304 -34.14 -0.36 -30.92
C ALA A 304 -33.44 -0.94 -32.15
N THR A 305 -32.42 -0.26 -32.65
CA THR A 305 -31.62 -0.72 -33.80
C THR A 305 -30.26 -1.27 -33.39
N GLU A 306 -29.73 -0.82 -32.25
CA GLU A 306 -28.43 -1.24 -31.72
C GLU A 306 -28.51 -1.77 -30.28
N PRO A 307 -27.50 -2.53 -29.81
CA PRO A 307 -27.44 -3.03 -28.42
C PRO A 307 -27.37 -1.91 -27.37
N ALA A 308 -26.87 -0.73 -27.72
CA ALA A 308 -26.81 0.45 -26.86
C ALA A 308 -27.07 1.72 -27.67
N GLU A 309 -28.04 2.53 -27.24
CA GLU A 309 -28.46 3.76 -27.89
C GLU A 309 -28.72 4.83 -26.82
N PHE A 310 -28.40 6.09 -27.11
CA PHE A 310 -28.56 7.22 -26.19
C PHE A 310 -29.48 8.26 -26.80
N TYR A 311 -30.45 8.75 -26.02
CA TYR A 311 -31.50 9.63 -26.49
C TYR A 311 -31.48 10.95 -25.70
N ARG A 312 -31.70 12.08 -26.40
CA ARG A 312 -31.82 13.42 -25.81
C ARG A 312 -33.14 14.04 -26.22
N ILE A 313 -33.83 14.67 -25.27
CA ILE A 313 -35.00 15.51 -25.54
C ILE A 313 -34.52 16.96 -25.64
N GLU A 314 -34.86 17.63 -26.73
CA GLU A 314 -34.63 19.06 -26.91
C GLU A 314 -35.96 19.78 -27.08
N VAL A 315 -36.10 20.93 -26.42
CA VAL A 315 -37.23 21.85 -26.63
C VAL A 315 -36.67 23.13 -27.26
N PRO A 316 -36.45 23.15 -28.59
CA PRO A 316 -35.89 24.32 -29.24
C PRO A 316 -36.85 25.50 -29.15
N ASN A 317 -36.32 26.68 -28.80
CA ASN A 317 -37.06 27.94 -28.67
C ASN A 317 -38.13 27.96 -27.55
N ALA A 318 -37.93 27.24 -26.44
CA ALA A 318 -38.74 27.44 -25.24
C ALA A 318 -38.64 28.90 -24.77
N GLN A 319 -39.76 29.61 -24.72
CA GLN A 319 -39.91 30.94 -24.11
C GLN A 319 -40.64 30.83 -22.78
#